data_AF-A0A7V0I9D0-F1
#
_entry.id   AF-A0A7V0I9D0-F1
#
_cell.length_a   1.000
_cell.length_b   1.000
_cell.length_c   1.000
_cell.angle_alpha   90.00
_cell.angle_beta   90.00
_cell.angle_gamma   90.00
#
_symmetry.space_group_name_H-M   'P 1'
#
loop_
_entity.id
_entity.type
_entity.pdbx_description
1 polymer ?
#
loop_
_entity_poly.entity_id
_entity_poly.type
_entity_poly.pdbx_seq_one_letter_code
_entity_poly.pdbx_strand_id
1 'polypeptide(L)'
;RAHLIGQRAPLHLTAAGKVFLAFVDSLNPTALEEAPEGIAEELHEIRAQGFAVVAEEFQGQVLTVAAPVRDFRGEVVAALAISVPKAKARNKRKLAEAVLEAAQEVSQALGFRPKR
;
A
#
# COMPACT_ATOMS: atom_id res chain seq x y z
N ARG A 1 15.56 -3.04 4.31
CA ARG A 1 16.42 -2.89 3.10
C ARG A 1 15.62 -2.05 2.12
N ALA A 2 16.22 -1.09 1.39
CA ALA A 2 15.46 -0.35 0.39
C ALA A 2 15.04 -1.27 -0.76
N HIS A 3 13.84 -1.10 -1.30
CA HIS A 3 13.47 -1.72 -2.56
C HIS A 3 14.40 -1.22 -3.66
N LEU A 4 14.97 -2.13 -4.44
CA LEU A 4 15.77 -1.76 -5.60
C LEU A 4 14.87 -1.51 -6.81
N ILE A 5 15.26 -0.60 -7.68
CA ILE A 5 14.57 -0.38 -8.96
C ILE A 5 14.63 -1.69 -9.77
N GLY A 6 13.47 -2.13 -10.28
CA GLY A 6 13.33 -3.38 -11.03
C GLY A 6 13.19 -4.63 -10.15
N GLN A 7 13.24 -4.52 -8.83
CA GLN A 7 13.00 -5.65 -7.92
C GLN A 7 11.53 -6.10 -7.98
N ARG A 8 11.32 -7.41 -7.95
CA ARG A 8 10.00 -8.04 -7.81
C ARG A 8 9.82 -8.62 -6.41
N ALA A 9 8.59 -8.58 -5.91
CA ALA A 9 8.20 -9.19 -4.65
C ALA A 9 6.74 -9.68 -4.74
N PRO A 10 6.35 -10.69 -3.95
CA PRO A 10 4.96 -11.15 -3.89
C PRO A 10 4.01 -10.04 -3.44
N LEU A 11 2.83 -9.96 -4.07
CA LEU A 11 1.86 -8.90 -3.80
C LEU A 11 1.35 -8.93 -2.35
N HIS A 12 1.05 -10.12 -1.82
CA HIS A 12 0.50 -10.29 -0.48
C HIS A 12 1.51 -10.05 0.65
N LEU A 13 2.81 -9.90 0.36
CA LEU A 13 3.86 -9.69 1.37
C LEU A 13 4.30 -8.24 1.51
N THR A 14 3.94 -7.36 0.57
CA THR A 14 4.41 -5.97 0.56
C THR A 14 3.26 -5.00 0.76
N ALA A 15 3.51 -3.86 1.43
CA ALA A 15 2.47 -2.84 1.60
C ALA A 15 1.97 -2.33 0.23
N ALA A 16 2.89 -2.09 -0.71
CA ALA A 16 2.53 -1.68 -2.08
C ALA A 16 1.72 -2.76 -2.82
N GLY A 17 2.11 -4.03 -2.71
CA GLY A 17 1.37 -5.15 -3.30
C GLY A 17 -0.03 -5.31 -2.74
N LYS A 18 -0.20 -5.16 -1.42
CA LYS A 18 -1.52 -5.18 -0.77
C LYS A 18 -2.40 -4.00 -1.20
N VAL A 19 -1.82 -2.82 -1.46
CA VAL A 19 -2.57 -1.71 -2.09
C VAL A 19 -3.10 -2.13 -3.47
N PHE A 20 -2.28 -2.75 -4.31
CA PHE A 20 -2.76 -3.24 -5.61
C PHE A 20 -3.86 -4.30 -5.46
N LEU A 21 -3.67 -5.30 -4.60
CA LEU A 21 -4.69 -6.33 -4.33
C LEU A 21 -6.00 -5.75 -3.77
N ALA A 22 -5.93 -4.63 -3.05
CA ALA A 22 -7.09 -4.01 -2.45
C ALA A 22 -7.93 -3.21 -3.45
N PHE A 23 -7.28 -2.57 -4.43
CA PHE A 23 -7.93 -1.56 -5.29
C PHE A 23 -7.95 -1.88 -6.79
N VAL A 24 -7.26 -2.91 -7.24
CA VAL A 24 -7.27 -3.33 -8.66
C VAL A 24 -8.12 -4.59 -8.79
N ASP A 25 -9.36 -4.44 -9.25
CA ASP A 25 -10.35 -5.52 -9.28
C ASP A 25 -9.93 -6.73 -10.14
N SER A 26 -9.10 -6.50 -11.16
CA SER A 26 -8.59 -7.59 -12.02
C SER A 26 -7.55 -8.46 -11.33
N LEU A 27 -7.01 -8.05 -10.17
CA LEU A 27 -6.11 -8.87 -9.37
C LEU A 27 -6.94 -9.71 -8.41
N ASN A 28 -7.02 -11.02 -8.68
CA ASN A 28 -7.72 -11.93 -7.80
C ASN A 28 -6.82 -12.37 -6.64
N PRO A 29 -7.10 -11.98 -5.38
CA PRO A 29 -6.31 -12.41 -4.23
C PRO A 29 -6.42 -13.92 -3.96
N THR A 30 -7.50 -14.59 -4.38
CA THR A 30 -7.67 -16.04 -4.20
C THR A 30 -6.92 -16.88 -5.25
N ALA A 31 -6.40 -16.24 -6.30
CA ALA A 31 -5.51 -16.88 -7.28
C ALA A 31 -4.04 -16.89 -6.82
N LEU A 32 -3.72 -16.30 -5.66
CA LEU A 32 -2.40 -16.38 -5.06
C LEU A 32 -2.27 -17.75 -4.39
N GLU A 33 -1.42 -18.62 -4.94
CA GLU A 33 -1.18 -19.98 -4.42
C GLU A 33 -0.78 -19.99 -2.93
N GLU A 34 -0.22 -18.90 -2.43
CA GLU A 34 0.25 -18.72 -1.05
C GLU A 34 -0.45 -17.54 -0.35
N ALA A 35 -1.73 -17.28 -0.66
CA ALA A 35 -2.47 -16.24 0.05
C ALA A 35 -2.55 -16.57 1.55
N PRO A 36 -2.11 -15.68 2.47
CA PRO A 36 -2.22 -15.96 3.88
C PRO A 36 -3.69 -16.00 4.31
N GLU A 37 -3.99 -16.83 5.30
CA GLU A 37 -5.30 -16.81 5.96
C GLU A 37 -5.60 -15.39 6.47
N GLY A 38 -6.82 -14.91 6.24
CA GLY A 38 -7.23 -13.56 6.66
C GLY A 38 -6.90 -12.42 5.68
N ILE A 39 -6.32 -12.72 4.50
CA ILE A 39 -5.99 -11.68 3.52
C ILE A 39 -7.22 -10.91 3.04
N ALA A 40 -8.39 -11.56 2.96
CA ALA A 40 -9.61 -10.91 2.47
C ALA A 40 -10.07 -9.79 3.42
N GLU A 41 -10.04 -10.07 4.72
CA GLU A 41 -10.33 -9.13 5.80
C GLU A 41 -9.32 -7.98 5.78
N GLU A 42 -8.02 -8.28 5.66
CA GLU A 42 -6.99 -7.25 5.58
C GLU A 42 -7.18 -6.33 4.35
N LEU A 43 -7.49 -6.90 3.18
CA LEU A 43 -7.77 -6.09 1.98
C LEU A 43 -9.04 -5.26 2.13
N HIS A 44 -10.04 -5.75 2.88
CA HIS A 44 -11.22 -4.98 3.22
C HIS A 44 -10.87 -3.78 4.11
N GLU A 45 -10.05 -3.96 5.15
CA GLU A 45 -9.56 -2.87 5.99
C GLU A 45 -8.76 -1.84 5.19
N ILE A 46 -7.87 -2.30 4.30
CA ILE A 46 -7.08 -1.43 3.43
C ILE A 46 -7.98 -0.58 2.54
N ARG A 47 -9.04 -1.16 1.97
CA ARG A 47 -10.03 -0.41 1.19
C ARG A 47 -10.73 0.65 2.04
N ALA A 48 -11.12 0.29 3.27
CA ALA A 48 -11.84 1.19 4.16
C ALA A 48 -10.97 2.38 4.63
N GLN A 49 -9.70 2.14 4.97
CA GLN A 49 -8.81 3.17 5.49
C GLN A 49 -8.00 3.92 4.41
N GLY A 50 -7.88 3.36 3.20
CA GLY A 50 -7.19 3.97 2.07
C GLY A 50 -5.68 3.72 2.00
N PHE A 51 -5.11 2.94 2.91
CA PHE A 51 -3.67 2.63 2.96
C PHE A 51 -3.41 1.22 3.52
N ALA A 52 -2.22 0.68 3.25
CA ALA A 52 -1.74 -0.59 3.79
C ALA A 52 -0.59 -0.36 4.78
N VAL A 53 -0.55 -1.16 5.85
CA VAL A 53 0.56 -1.17 6.81
C VAL A 53 1.08 -2.60 6.91
N VAL A 54 2.35 -2.79 6.59
CA VAL A 54 3.01 -4.09 6.70
C VAL A 54 4.20 -3.95 7.64
N ALA A 55 4.28 -4.84 8.63
CA ALA A 55 5.51 -5.06 9.37
C ALA A 55 6.32 -6.10 8.60
N GLU A 56 7.41 -5.67 7.96
CA GLU A 56 8.23 -6.59 7.17
C GLU A 56 8.91 -7.63 8.06
N GLU A 57 8.96 -8.86 7.56
CA GLU A 57 9.48 -10.05 8.24
C GLU A 57 11.00 -10.04 8.52
N PHE A 58 11.68 -8.91 8.31
CA PHE A 58 13.04 -8.72 8.80
C PHE A 58 13.01 -8.55 10.33
N GLN A 59 12.83 -9.68 11.04
CA GLN A 59 12.70 -9.77 12.50
C GLN A 59 11.65 -8.80 13.08
N GLY A 60 10.67 -8.36 12.28
CA GLY A 60 9.64 -7.40 12.69
C GLY A 60 10.17 -5.99 13.01
N GLN A 61 11.34 -5.61 12.49
CA GLN A 61 12.01 -4.36 12.84
C GLN A 61 11.66 -3.17 11.94
N VAL A 62 11.00 -3.40 10.80
CA VAL A 62 10.62 -2.36 9.85
C VAL A 62 9.11 -2.34 9.67
N LEU A 63 8.55 -1.13 9.66
CA LEU A 63 7.15 -0.87 9.34
C LEU A 63 7.11 -0.09 8.03
N THR A 64 6.36 -0.62 7.07
CA THR A 64 6.14 0.02 5.77
C THR A 64 4.67 0.43 5.68
N VAL A 65 4.42 1.67 5.29
CA VAL A 65 3.07 2.18 4.99
C VAL A 65 3.00 2.52 3.52
N ALA A 66 1.91 2.15 2.84
CA ALA A 66 1.69 2.43 1.43
C ALA A 66 0.28 2.96 1.15
N ALA A 67 0.15 3.86 0.18
CA ALA A 67 -1.12 4.41 -0.28
C ALA A 67 -1.25 4.34 -1.82
N PRO A 68 -2.47 4.24 -2.37
CA PRO A 68 -2.70 4.17 -3.81
C PRO A 68 -2.43 5.52 -4.48
N VAL A 69 -1.81 5.45 -5.65
CA VAL A 69 -1.67 6.57 -6.59
C VAL A 69 -2.62 6.32 -7.75
N ARG A 70 -3.49 7.30 -8.02
CA ARG A 70 -4.56 7.20 -9.02
C ARG A 70 -4.30 8.06 -10.24
N ASP A 71 -4.73 7.60 -11.41
CA ASP A 71 -4.72 8.38 -12.64
C ASP A 71 -5.98 9.27 -12.78
N PHE A 72 -6.08 10.00 -13.90
CA PHE A 72 -7.23 10.85 -14.22
C PHE A 72 -8.57 10.12 -14.35
N ARG A 73 -8.58 8.78 -14.53
CA ARG A 73 -9.79 7.95 -14.54
C ARG A 73 -10.20 7.51 -13.15
N GLY A 74 -9.34 7.68 -12.16
CA GLY A 74 -9.52 7.20 -10.80
C GLY A 74 -8.96 5.80 -10.56
N GLU A 75 -8.29 5.21 -11.56
CA GLU A 75 -7.71 3.87 -11.47
C GLU A 75 -6.39 3.89 -10.70
N VAL A 76 -6.15 2.87 -9.87
CA VAL A 76 -4.87 2.74 -9.15
C VAL A 76 -3.78 2.26 -10.12
N VAL A 77 -2.83 3.14 -10.41
CA VAL A 77 -1.74 2.90 -11.36
C VAL A 77 -0.38 2.72 -10.70
N ALA A 78 -0.24 3.15 -9.45
CA ALA A 78 0.95 2.96 -8.63
C ALA A 78 0.60 2.91 -7.14
N ALA A 79 1.58 2.59 -6.31
CA ALA A 79 1.49 2.73 -4.86
C ALA A 79 2.72 3.48 -4.35
N LEU A 80 2.52 4.47 -3.49
CA LEU A 80 3.59 5.21 -2.83
C LEU A 80 3.78 4.65 -1.42
N ALA A 81 5.02 4.34 -1.04
CA ALA A 81 5.31 3.73 0.24
C ALA A 81 6.50 4.38 0.97
N ILE A 82 6.47 4.35 2.30
CA ILE A 82 7.59 4.70 3.17
C ILE A 82 7.90 3.53 4.09
N SER A 83 9.18 3.18 4.19
CA SER A 83 9.68 2.16 5.13
C SER A 83 10.46 2.82 6.25
N VAL A 84 10.07 2.57 7.49
CA VAL A 84 10.71 3.15 8.68
C VAL A 84 11.06 2.07 9.70
N PRO A 85 12.16 2.20 10.46
CA PRO A 85 12.40 1.34 11.61
C PRO A 85 11.23 1.43 12.60
N LYS A 86 10.71 0.30 13.08
CA LYS A 86 9.56 0.22 13.99
C LYS A 86 9.78 1.02 15.27
N ALA A 87 11.02 1.06 15.78
CA ALA A 87 11.42 1.89 16.92
C ALA A 87 11.23 3.42 16.68
N LYS A 88 11.24 3.86 15.42
CA LYS A 88 11.01 5.24 15.01
C LYS A 88 9.55 5.50 14.58
N ALA A 89 8.76 4.44 14.36
CA ALA A 89 7.35 4.52 13.95
C ALA A 89 6.40 4.78 15.14
N ARG A 90 6.68 5.79 15.97
CA ARG A 90 5.96 6.05 17.23
C ARG A 90 4.48 6.41 17.02
N ASN A 91 4.15 7.05 15.90
CA ASN A 91 2.77 7.39 15.54
C ASN A 91 2.47 6.90 14.12
N LYS A 92 1.91 5.69 14.03
CA LYS A 92 1.55 5.04 12.76
C LYS A 92 0.52 5.85 11.97
N ARG A 93 -0.43 6.48 12.66
CA ARG A 93 -1.48 7.29 12.04
C ARG A 93 -0.89 8.51 11.33
N LYS A 94 0.02 9.24 11.99
CA LYS A 94 0.70 10.38 11.37
C LYS A 94 1.53 9.98 10.15
N LEU A 95 2.16 8.81 10.19
CA LEU A 95 2.88 8.26 9.02
C LEU A 95 1.92 7.94 7.88
N ALA A 96 0.78 7.30 8.17
CA ALA A 96 -0.23 7.01 7.17
C ALA A 96 -0.83 8.28 6.56
N GLU A 97 -1.15 9.29 7.37
CA GLU A 97 -1.66 10.59 6.92
C GLU A 97 -0.65 11.25 5.95
N ALA A 98 0.64 11.28 6.28
CA ALA A 98 1.67 11.84 5.41
C ALA A 98 1.83 11.07 4.08
N VAL A 99 1.73 9.73 4.11
CA VAL A 99 1.81 8.91 2.90
C VAL A 99 0.57 9.08 2.02
N LEU A 100 -0.61 9.17 2.63
CA LEU A 100 -1.87 9.47 1.92
C LEU A 100 -1.81 10.84 1.25
N GLU A 101 -1.35 11.86 1.96
CA GLU A 101 -1.20 13.23 1.43
C GLU A 101 -0.25 13.23 0.22
N ALA A 102 0.95 12.64 0.37
CA ALA A 102 1.91 12.55 -0.72
C ALA A 102 1.39 11.74 -1.92
N ALA A 103 0.68 10.62 -1.68
CA ALA A 103 0.08 9.83 -2.76
C ALA A 103 -1.03 10.61 -3.47
N GLN A 104 -1.81 11.41 -2.73
CA GLN A 104 -2.83 12.27 -3.29
C GLN A 104 -2.23 13.39 -4.14
N GLU A 105 -1.13 14.01 -3.72
CA GLU A 105 -0.40 15.01 -4.53
C GLU A 105 0.07 14.44 -5.86
N VAL A 106 0.70 13.26 -5.83
CA VAL A 106 1.13 12.55 -7.05
C VAL A 106 -0.09 12.22 -7.92
N SER A 107 -1.18 11.74 -7.32
CA SER A 107 -2.42 11.43 -8.05
C SER A 107 -2.98 12.69 -8.73
N GLN A 108 -3.00 13.84 -8.05
CA GLN A 108 -3.45 15.10 -8.61
C GLN A 108 -2.58 15.57 -9.78
N ALA A 109 -1.26 15.35 -9.69
CA ALA A 109 -0.32 15.61 -10.79
C ALA A 109 -0.56 14.69 -12.00
N LEU A 110 -1.06 13.47 -11.77
CA LEU A 110 -1.52 12.53 -12.81
C LEU A 110 -2.96 12.81 -13.29
N GLY A 111 -3.58 13.89 -12.83
CA GLY A 111 -4.90 14.33 -13.27
C GLY A 111 -6.07 13.78 -12.44
N PHE A 112 -5.82 13.04 -11.36
CA PHE A 112 -6.89 12.61 -10.45
C PHE A 112 -7.58 13.81 -9.80
N ARG A 113 -8.92 13.75 -9.77
CA ARG A 113 -9.77 14.71 -9.08
C ARG A 113 -10.76 13.93 -8.23
N PRO A 114 -10.64 13.96 -6.88
CA PRO A 114 -11.62 13.30 -6.02
C PRO A 114 -12.99 13.95 -6.28
N LYS A 115 -14.02 13.12 -6.41
CA LYS A 115 -15.41 13.62 -6.46
C LYS A 115 -15.68 14.31 -5.13
N ARG A 116 -16.03 15.61 -5.20
CA ARG A 116 -16.45 16.41 -4.05
C ARG A 116 -17.76 15.88 -3.47
#